data_AF-A0A7S1DPY5-F1
#
_entry.id   AF-A0A7S1DPY5-F1
#
_cell.length_a   1.000
_cell.length_b   1.000
_cell.length_c   1.000
_cell.angle_alpha   90.00
_cell.angle_beta   90.00
_cell.angle_gamma   90.00
#
_symmetry.space_group_name_H-M   'P 1'
#
loop_
_entity.id
_entity.type
_entity.pdbx_description
1 polymer ?
#
loop_
_entity_poly.entity_id
_entity_poly.type
_entity_poly.pdbx_seq_one_letter_code
_entity_poly.pdbx_strand_id
1 'polypeptide(L)'
;VWLHGEAVACGMVLAADLSERMGLMPTGFVERLRRLIERAGLPVQPPKLGGERYLQLMRVDKKAEAGAIRFVLIEALGRAGLHAVPDAVIVQTLSAHGAA
;
A
#
# COMPACT_ATOMS: atom_id res chain seq x y z
N VAL A 1 -6.17 -10.82 15.28
CA VAL A 1 -6.69 -9.44 15.41
C VAL A 1 -5.49 -8.53 15.40
N TRP A 2 -5.49 -7.47 14.58
CA TRP A 2 -4.40 -6.48 14.56
C TRP A 2 -4.80 -5.24 15.34
N LEU A 3 -3.82 -4.60 15.96
CA LEU A 3 -3.91 -3.23 16.45
C LEU A 3 -3.87 -2.26 15.27
N HIS A 4 -4.34 -1.04 15.49
CA HIS A 4 -4.36 -0.01 14.44
C HIS A 4 -2.96 0.27 13.87
N GLY A 5 -1.95 0.41 14.74
CA GLY A 5 -0.57 0.66 14.32
C GLY A 5 0.05 -0.46 13.47
N GLU A 6 -0.34 -1.71 13.73
CA GLU A 6 0.10 -2.87 12.94
C GLU A 6 -0.47 -2.82 11.52
N ALA A 7 -1.75 -2.47 11.39
CA ALA A 7 -2.40 -2.27 10.11
C ALA A 7 -1.80 -1.09 9.31
N VAL A 8 -1.53 0.02 9.99
CA VAL A 8 -0.88 1.19 9.37
C VAL A 8 0.51 0.84 8.87
N ALA A 9 1.32 0.17 9.69
CA ALA A 9 2.68 -0.21 9.33
C ALA A 9 2.74 -1.09 8.07
N CYS A 10 1.94 -2.16 8.04
CA CYS A 10 1.85 -3.00 6.85
C CYS A 10 1.34 -2.20 5.64
N GLY A 11 0.34 -1.32 5.84
CA GLY A 11 -0.19 -0.45 4.81
C GLY A 11 0.86 0.51 4.23
N MET A 12 1.80 1.00 5.04
CA MET A 12 2.90 1.84 4.58
C MET A 12 3.85 1.10 3.63
N VAL A 13 4.10 -0.20 3.85
CA VAL A 13 4.89 -1.02 2.92
C VAL A 13 4.18 -1.15 1.57
N LEU A 14 2.88 -1.45 1.59
CA LEU A 14 2.07 -1.55 0.36
C LEU A 14 1.99 -0.20 -0.37
N ALA A 15 1.84 0.91 0.36
CA ALA A 15 1.82 2.24 -0.23
C ALA A 15 3.17 2.63 -0.85
N ALA A 16 4.29 2.19 -0.27
CA ALA A 16 5.60 2.38 -0.87
C ALA A 16 5.78 1.57 -2.16
N ASP A 17 5.31 0.32 -2.21
CA ASP A 17 5.33 -0.49 -3.44
C ASP A 17 4.43 0.11 -4.52
N LEU A 18 3.24 0.60 -4.15
CA LEU A 18 2.40 1.39 -5.06
C LEU A 18 3.13 2.64 -5.57
N SER A 19 3.83 3.37 -4.69
CA SER A 19 4.58 4.57 -5.09
C SER A 19 5.69 4.25 -6.10
N GLU A 20 6.41 3.14 -5.91
CA GLU A 20 7.42 2.67 -6.86
C GLU A 20 6.79 2.26 -8.21
N ARG A 21 5.69 1.48 -8.19
CA ARG A 21 4.97 1.05 -9.42
C ARG A 21 4.37 2.21 -10.21
N MET A 22 3.95 3.27 -9.52
CA MET A 22 3.45 4.50 -10.14
C MET A 22 4.57 5.42 -10.64
N GLY A 23 5.84 5.01 -10.51
CA GLY A 23 7.00 5.78 -10.96
C GLY A 23 7.32 7.00 -10.07
N LEU A 24 6.77 7.05 -8.86
CA LEU A 24 6.93 8.19 -7.94
C LEU A 24 8.18 8.05 -7.05
N MET A 25 8.65 6.82 -6.82
CA MET A 25 9.83 6.54 -6.00
C MET A 25 10.81 5.61 -6.73
N PRO A 26 12.12 5.75 -6.49
CA PRO A 26 13.12 4.89 -7.11
C PRO A 26 13.08 3.47 -6.57
N THR A 27 13.52 2.53 -7.39
CA THR A 27 13.66 1.12 -7.02
C THR A 27 14.52 0.94 -5.77
N GLY A 28 14.06 0.06 -4.88
CA GLY A 28 14.71 -0.24 -3.61
C GLY A 28 14.27 0.63 -2.43
N PHE A 29 13.40 1.64 -2.67
CA PHE A 29 12.79 2.42 -1.60
C PHE A 29 11.89 1.55 -0.71
N VAL A 30 11.12 0.63 -1.31
CA VAL A 30 10.26 -0.32 -0.59
C VAL A 30 11.05 -1.12 0.43
N GLU A 31 12.18 -1.69 0.01
CA GLU A 31 13.05 -2.51 0.86
C GLU A 31 13.67 -1.70 2.01
N ARG A 32 14.00 -0.43 1.77
CA ARG A 32 14.46 0.47 2.85
C ARG A 32 13.36 0.68 3.89
N LEU A 33 12.12 0.94 3.47
CA LEU A 33 11.00 1.17 4.38
C LEU A 33 10.60 -0.11 5.12
N ARG A 34 10.57 -1.25 4.42
CA ARG A 34 10.28 -2.57 4.99
C ARG A 34 11.23 -2.89 6.15
N ARG A 35 12.54 -2.76 5.94
CA ARG A 35 13.55 -2.98 6.99
C ARG A 35 13.36 -2.07 8.20
N LEU A 36 12.92 -0.83 7.99
CA LEU A 36 12.64 0.09 9.09
C LEU A 36 11.43 -0.37 9.93
N ILE A 37 10.37 -0.82 9.27
CA ILE A 37 9.15 -1.32 9.92
C ILE A 37 9.42 -2.64 10.65
N GLU A 38 10.17 -3.56 10.04
CA GLU A 38 10.63 -4.80 10.70
C GLU A 38 11.45 -4.50 11.96
N ARG A 39 12.36 -3.52 11.90
CA ARG A 39 13.15 -3.08 13.07
C ARG A 39 12.29 -2.45 14.18
N ALA A 40 11.14 -1.90 13.84
CA ALA A 40 10.17 -1.41 14.82
C ALA A 40 9.30 -2.54 15.42
N GLY A 41 9.51 -3.80 15.00
CA GLY A 41 8.73 -4.95 15.47
C GLY A 41 7.31 -5.00 14.90
N LEU A 42 7.07 -4.32 13.78
CA LEU A 42 5.73 -4.19 13.20
C LEU A 42 5.54 -5.11 11.98
N PRO A 43 4.31 -5.55 11.68
CA PRO A 43 4.04 -6.41 10.52
C PRO A 43 4.33 -5.72 9.18
N VAL A 44 4.93 -6.48 8.26
CA VAL A 44 5.19 -6.06 6.86
C VAL A 44 4.52 -6.96 5.82
N GLN A 45 3.87 -8.04 6.27
CA GLN A 45 3.10 -8.93 5.41
C GLN A 45 1.61 -8.72 5.65
N PRO A 46 0.83 -8.43 4.59
CA PRO A 46 -0.61 -8.29 4.69
C PRO A 46 -1.29 -9.65 4.94
N PRO A 47 -2.47 -9.66 5.58
CA PRO A 47 -3.28 -10.87 5.66
C PRO A 47 -3.74 -11.33 4.26
N LYS A 48 -3.86 -12.66 4.11
CA LYS A 48 -4.35 -13.31 2.88
C LYS A 48 -5.86 -13.20 2.76
N LEU A 49 -6.35 -12.04 2.32
CA LEU A 49 -7.79 -11.79 2.14
C LEU A 49 -8.23 -12.04 0.69
N GLY A 50 -7.30 -12.09 -0.27
CA GLY A 50 -7.60 -12.12 -1.69
C GLY A 50 -7.78 -10.72 -2.28
N GLY A 51 -7.29 -10.52 -3.51
CA GLY A 51 -7.30 -9.20 -4.17
C GLY A 51 -8.69 -8.59 -4.31
N GLU A 52 -9.70 -9.39 -4.68
CA GLU A 52 -11.09 -8.92 -4.80
C GLU A 52 -11.65 -8.41 -3.48
N ARG A 53 -11.36 -9.11 -2.38
CA ARG A 53 -11.83 -8.71 -1.05
C ARG A 53 -11.19 -7.40 -0.61
N TYR A 54 -9.89 -7.22 -0.88
CA TYR A 54 -9.21 -5.96 -0.64
C TYR A 54 -9.84 -4.81 -1.43
N LEU A 55 -10.06 -4.98 -2.73
CA LEU A 55 -10.69 -3.95 -3.57
C LEU A 55 -12.10 -3.60 -3.07
N GLN A 56 -12.91 -4.60 -2.72
CA GLN A 56 -14.23 -4.37 -2.13
C GLN A 56 -14.15 -3.52 -0.86
N LEU A 57 -13.25 -3.88 0.07
CA LEU A 57 -13.07 -3.15 1.33
C LEU A 57 -12.57 -1.72 1.12
N MET A 58 -11.63 -1.52 0.19
CA MET A 58 -11.07 -0.21 -0.13
C MET A 58 -12.09 0.72 -0.80
N ARG A 59 -12.99 0.19 -1.64
CA ARG A 59 -14.04 0.99 -2.31
C ARG A 59 -15.11 1.56 -1.36
N VAL A 60 -15.24 1.00 -0.16
CA VAL A 60 -16.14 1.57 0.88
C VAL A 60 -15.56 2.87 1.45
N ASP A 61 -14.25 3.07 1.36
CA ASP A 61 -13.62 4.33 1.76
C ASP A 61 -14.04 5.45 0.80
N LYS A 62 -14.47 6.61 1.35
CA LYS A 62 -15.04 7.75 0.61
C LYS A 62 -14.09 8.43 -0.39
N LYS A 63 -12.93 7.83 -0.68
CA LYS A 63 -11.88 8.36 -1.57
C LYS A 63 -11.95 7.85 -3.01
N ALA A 64 -12.96 7.06 -3.36
CA ALA A 64 -13.18 6.63 -4.74
C ALA A 64 -13.98 7.69 -5.53
N GLU A 65 -13.28 8.62 -6.18
CA GLU A 65 -13.88 9.49 -7.22
C GLU A 65 -13.74 8.81 -8.58
N ALA A 66 -14.81 8.82 -9.39
CA ALA A 66 -14.83 8.32 -10.77
C ALA A 66 -14.39 6.86 -10.97
N GLY A 67 -14.51 6.00 -9.95
CA GLY A 67 -14.26 4.55 -10.05
C GLY A 67 -12.81 4.12 -9.80
N ALA A 68 -11.89 5.07 -9.56
CA ALA A 68 -10.52 4.76 -9.16
C ALA A 68 -10.31 5.02 -7.66
N ILE A 69 -9.59 4.13 -6.98
CA ILE A 69 -9.28 4.27 -5.55
C ILE A 69 -8.11 5.23 -5.41
N ARG A 70 -8.25 6.23 -4.54
CA ARG A 70 -7.19 7.22 -4.29
C ARG A 70 -6.36 6.86 -3.06
N PHE A 71 -5.04 6.91 -3.21
CA PHE A 71 -4.07 6.62 -2.16
C PHE A 71 -3.19 7.83 -1.87
N VAL A 72 -2.77 7.96 -0.62
CA VAL A 72 -1.65 8.84 -0.27
C VAL A 72 -0.38 8.09 -0.65
N LEU A 73 0.30 8.56 -1.70
CA LEU A 73 1.53 7.96 -2.21
C LEU A 73 2.72 8.89 -1.98
N ILE A 74 3.90 8.29 -1.85
CA ILE A 74 5.15 8.99 -1.57
C ILE A 74 5.73 9.46 -2.89
N GLU A 75 6.09 10.74 -2.97
CA GLU A 75 6.65 11.36 -4.18
C GLU A 75 8.13 11.73 -4.01
N ALA A 76 8.54 11.96 -2.77
CA ALA A 76 9.92 12.17 -2.35
C ALA A 76 10.00 11.96 -0.82
N LEU A 77 11.20 11.89 -0.26
CA LEU A 77 11.35 11.89 1.19
C LEU A 77 10.74 13.17 1.79
N GLY A 78 9.80 13.00 2.73
CA GLY A 78 9.07 14.11 3.33
C GLY A 78 7.94 14.69 2.47
N ARG A 79 7.63 14.11 1.30
CA ARG A 79 6.55 14.58 0.41
C ARG A 79 5.64 13.43 -0.02
N ALA A 80 4.33 13.65 0.11
CA ALA A 80 3.30 12.72 -0.34
C ALA A 80 2.12 13.47 -0.96
N GLY A 81 1.41 12.82 -1.88
CA GLY A 81 0.27 13.37 -2.60
C GLY A 81 -0.86 12.35 -2.75
N LEU A 82 -2.06 12.82 -3.12
CA LEU A 82 -3.23 11.98 -3.33
C LEU A 82 -3.36 11.58 -4.80
N HIS A 83 -3.10 10.31 -5.10
CA HIS A 83 -3.08 9.78 -6.47
C HIS A 83 -4.20 8.76 -6.69
N ALA A 84 -4.87 8.85 -7.84
CA ALA A 84 -5.77 7.78 -8.29
C ALA A 84 -4.94 6.60 -8.80
N VAL A 85 -5.23 5.39 -8.33
CA VAL A 85 -4.48 4.18 -8.68
C VAL A 85 -5.42 3.21 -9.40
N PRO A 86 -5.05 2.70 -10.60
CA PRO A 86 -5.83 1.68 -11.28
C PRO A 86 -5.87 0.37 -10.49
N ASP A 87 -7.02 -0.30 -10.44
CA ASP A 87 -7.22 -1.56 -9.73
C ASP A 87 -6.18 -2.64 -10.09
N ALA A 88 -5.77 -2.69 -11.36
CA ALA A 88 -4.73 -3.62 -11.81
C ALA A 88 -3.40 -3.43 -11.06
N VAL A 89 -3.01 -2.18 -10.79
CA VAL A 89 -1.77 -1.87 -10.06
C VAL A 89 -1.92 -2.23 -8.58
N ILE A 90 -3.10 -1.99 -8.00
CA ILE A 90 -3.42 -2.39 -6.62
C ILE A 90 -3.31 -3.92 -6.48
N VAL A 91 -3.89 -4.68 -7.40
CA VAL A 91 -3.83 -6.14 -7.39
C VAL A 91 -2.40 -6.64 -7.55
N GLN A 92 -1.59 -6.01 -8.41
CA GLN A 92 -0.17 -6.36 -8.54
C GLN A 92 0.59 -6.18 -7.23
N THR A 93 0.37 -5.06 -6.51
CA THR A 93 0.94 -4.84 -5.17
C THR A 93 0.49 -5.92 -4.19
N LEU A 94 -0.81 -6.19 -4.11
CA LEU A 94 -1.36 -7.19 -3.20
C LEU A 94 -0.76 -8.58 -3.47
N SER A 95 -0.64 -8.99 -4.73
CA SER A 95 -0.02 -10.25 -5.14
C SER A 95 1.47 -10.31 -4.80
N ALA A 96 2.22 -9.23 -5.05
CA ALA A 96 3.66 -9.16 -4.74
C ALA A 96 3.96 -9.30 -3.23
N HIS A 97 3.02 -8.88 -2.39
CA HIS A 97 3.13 -8.97 -0.94
C HIS A 97 2.38 -10.18 -0.34
N GLY A 98 1.88 -11.10 -1.16
CA GLY A 98 1.25 -12.34 -0.72
C GLY A 98 -0.12 -12.14 -0.05
N ALA A 99 -0.81 -11.05 -0.38
CA ALA A 99 -2.15 -10.73 0.11
C ALA A 99 -3.27 -11.35 -0.75
N ALA A 100 -2.94 -11.70 -2.01
CA ALA A 100 -3.83 -12.30 -2.99
C ALA A 100 -3.88 -13.83 -2.88
#